data_AF-A0A7S2Z737-F1
#
_entry.id   AF-A0A7S2Z737-F1
#
_cell.length_a   1.000
_cell.length_b   1.000
_cell.length_c   1.000
_cell.angle_alpha   90.00
_cell.angle_beta   90.00
_cell.angle_gamma   90.00
#
_symmetry.space_group_name_H-M   'P 1'
#
loop_
_entity.id
_entity.type
_entity.pdbx_description
1 polymer ?
#
loop_
_entity_poly.entity_id
_entity_poly.type
_entity_poly.pdbx_seq_one_letter_code
_entity_poly.pdbx_strand_id
1 'polypeptide(L)'
;KDRELEGAYLDKLAAVSKSRVICAYFLALLFIIVVQLGHNVGNLIRDYKEAQIILSEEAEGDPVLEQLVPYFSSAAYGTTFFVTTLLYPLLSIFLWTCGLAGTIIIYRRNCRAQWVLVLLEAVFLVQVVVTGCDLASYTNATPESGWQSNFGSASWVAGIGFYHFPVFLLLFYVPLQFLQTSFILFMAMLVMLVIVPLVKNGWVIYSPERIKEQLLVWYENDDYDKRICFDPNFEDLCIGAAQWNYAFPASTIIFIGIMIVFASFSSSVTSRRNYITRRLVKVLMQQQKKDREDLILSIFPKTVAKHMLEKQTSETAVDSTRTLRDINAQNYTAARMHQ
;
A
#
# COMPACT_ATOMS: atom_id res chain seq x y z
N LYS A 1 -31.81 9.58 8.38
CA LYS A 1 -31.99 8.12 8.55
C LYS A 1 -30.86 7.33 7.91
N ASP A 2 -30.52 7.56 6.63
CA ASP A 2 -29.46 6.79 5.95
C ASP A 2 -28.03 7.06 6.47
N ARG A 3 -27.70 8.30 6.85
CA ARG A 3 -26.38 8.62 7.44
C ARG A 3 -26.09 7.91 8.77
N GLU A 4 -27.10 7.70 9.60
CA GLU A 4 -26.93 6.98 10.88
C GLU A 4 -26.73 5.48 10.65
N LEU A 5 -27.44 4.92 9.66
CA LEU A 5 -27.26 3.54 9.21
C LEU A 5 -25.85 3.32 8.65
N GLU A 6 -25.34 4.27 7.88
CA GLU A 6 -23.99 4.24 7.33
C GLU A 6 -22.92 4.36 8.41
N GLY A 7 -23.07 5.30 9.35
CA GLY A 7 -22.15 5.42 10.50
C GLY A 7 -22.10 4.15 11.35
N ALA A 8 -23.25 3.55 11.65
CA ALA A 8 -23.31 2.29 12.41
C ALA A 8 -22.73 1.09 11.63
N TYR A 9 -22.85 1.09 10.31
CA TYR A 9 -22.19 0.10 9.46
C TYR A 9 -20.67 0.27 9.50
N LEU A 10 -20.17 1.51 9.36
CA LEU A 10 -18.75 1.82 9.38
C LEU A 10 -18.09 1.50 10.72
N ASP A 11 -18.74 1.86 11.83
CA ASP A 11 -18.22 1.53 13.18
C ASP A 11 -18.13 0.00 13.37
N LYS A 12 -19.11 -0.76 12.87
CA LYS A 12 -19.07 -2.22 12.93
C LYS A 12 -18.01 -2.82 12.01
N LEU A 13 -17.86 -2.28 10.80
CA LEU A 13 -16.85 -2.71 9.85
C LEU A 13 -15.44 -2.52 10.45
N ALA A 14 -15.16 -1.32 10.96
CA ALA A 14 -13.91 -0.99 11.62
C ALA A 14 -13.64 -1.92 12.82
N ALA A 15 -14.63 -2.12 13.71
CA ALA A 15 -14.48 -3.00 14.86
C ALA A 15 -14.15 -4.46 14.50
N VAL A 16 -14.81 -5.02 13.48
CA VAL A 16 -14.56 -6.40 13.02
C VAL A 16 -13.19 -6.54 12.34
N SER A 17 -12.71 -5.45 11.74
CA SER A 17 -11.49 -5.44 10.91
C SER A 17 -10.19 -5.12 11.65
N LYS A 18 -10.23 -4.96 12.97
CA LYS A 18 -9.09 -4.53 13.80
C LYS A 18 -7.78 -5.27 13.49
N SER A 19 -7.82 -6.59 13.40
CA SER A 19 -6.63 -7.41 13.11
C SER A 19 -6.05 -7.12 11.72
N ARG A 20 -6.91 -6.92 10.71
CA ARG A 20 -6.50 -6.59 9.34
C ARG A 20 -5.85 -5.22 9.27
N VAL A 21 -6.44 -4.22 9.93
CA VAL A 21 -5.88 -2.86 9.97
C VAL A 21 -4.52 -2.86 10.66
N ILE A 22 -4.39 -3.51 11.82
CA ILE A 22 -3.11 -3.61 12.54
C ILE A 22 -2.06 -4.35 11.70
N CYS A 23 -2.45 -5.47 11.06
CA CYS A 23 -1.56 -6.21 10.17
C CYS A 23 -1.10 -5.35 8.98
N ALA A 24 -1.99 -4.55 8.39
CA ALA A 24 -1.64 -3.64 7.31
C ALA A 24 -0.57 -2.62 7.73
N TYR A 25 -0.67 -2.03 8.93
CA TYR A 25 0.39 -1.16 9.47
C TYR A 25 1.74 -1.88 9.61
N PHE A 26 1.74 -3.12 10.12
CA PHE A 26 2.98 -3.90 10.24
C PHE A 26 3.57 -4.27 8.88
N LEU A 27 2.75 -4.67 7.91
CA LEU A 27 3.20 -4.96 6.56
C LEU A 27 3.72 -3.69 5.86
N ALA A 28 3.08 -2.53 6.06
CA ALA A 28 3.58 -1.25 5.53
C ALA A 28 4.96 -0.93 6.10
N LEU A 29 5.13 -1.03 7.41
CA LEU A 29 6.43 -0.81 8.06
C LEU A 29 7.47 -1.80 7.56
N LEU A 30 7.12 -3.07 7.39
CA LEU A 30 8.02 -4.08 6.83
C LEU A 30 8.45 -3.71 5.41
N PHE A 31 7.52 -3.32 4.53
CA PHE A 31 7.85 -2.89 3.19
C PHE A 31 8.76 -1.65 3.19
N ILE A 32 8.46 -0.64 4.01
CA ILE A 32 9.29 0.57 4.08
C ILE A 32 10.68 0.23 4.61
N ILE A 33 10.79 -0.59 5.67
CA ILE A 33 12.09 -0.94 6.27
C ILE A 33 12.91 -1.82 5.31
N VAL A 34 12.33 -2.88 4.76
CA VAL A 34 13.06 -3.84 3.94
C VAL A 34 13.37 -3.28 2.56
N VAL A 35 12.37 -2.63 1.93
CA VAL A 35 12.49 -2.20 0.54
C VAL A 35 13.11 -0.81 0.46
N GLN A 36 12.54 0.20 1.11
CA GLN A 36 13.02 1.58 0.96
C GLN A 36 14.29 1.80 1.77
N LEU A 37 14.24 1.57 3.09
CA LEU A 37 15.39 1.80 3.96
C LEU A 37 16.52 0.81 3.66
N GLY A 38 16.20 -0.48 3.48
CA GLY A 38 17.19 -1.51 3.14
C GLY A 38 17.93 -1.20 1.85
N HIS A 39 17.24 -0.74 0.80
CA HIS A 39 17.89 -0.35 -0.45
C HIS A 39 18.74 0.91 -0.30
N ASN A 40 18.23 1.95 0.37
CA ASN A 40 18.94 3.20 0.54
C ASN A 40 20.20 3.03 1.40
N VAL A 41 20.13 2.20 2.45
CA VAL A 41 21.29 1.81 3.26
C VAL A 41 22.24 0.91 2.47
N GLY A 42 21.71 0.00 1.65
CA GLY A 42 22.54 -0.86 0.79
C GLY A 42 23.35 -0.05 -0.22
N ASN A 43 22.72 0.90 -0.91
CA ASN A 43 23.40 1.82 -1.82
C ASN A 43 24.43 2.68 -1.07
N LEU A 44 24.08 3.22 0.11
CA LEU A 44 25.04 3.95 0.93
C LEU A 44 26.29 3.12 1.26
N ILE A 45 26.12 1.86 1.66
CA ILE A 45 27.24 0.99 1.99
C ILE A 45 28.09 0.70 0.75
N ARG A 46 27.46 0.51 -0.41
CA ARG A 46 28.16 0.29 -1.68
C ARG A 46 28.96 1.53 -2.07
N ASP A 47 28.31 2.69 -2.13
CA ASP A 47 28.91 3.95 -2.57
C ASP A 47 30.04 4.38 -1.62
N TYR A 48 29.88 4.16 -0.30
CA TYR A 48 30.94 4.39 0.68
C TYR A 48 32.16 3.48 0.45
N LYS A 49 31.94 2.20 0.13
CA LYS A 49 33.03 1.26 -0.17
C LYS A 49 33.75 1.62 -1.47
N GLU A 50 33.01 1.97 -2.52
CA GLU A 50 33.59 2.39 -3.80
C GLU A 50 34.43 3.65 -3.64
N ALA A 51 33.91 4.66 -2.93
CA ALA A 51 34.67 5.88 -2.61
C ALA A 51 35.93 5.59 -1.80
N GLN A 52 35.86 4.67 -0.83
CA GLN A 52 37.02 4.27 -0.05
C GLN A 52 38.09 3.57 -0.90
N ILE A 53 37.69 2.73 -1.87
CA ILE A 53 38.62 2.06 -2.79
C ILE A 53 39.33 3.10 -3.66
N ILE A 54 38.57 3.99 -4.31
CA ILE A 54 39.11 5.03 -5.20
C ILE A 54 40.10 5.93 -4.43
N LEU A 55 39.70 6.40 -3.25
CA LEU A 55 40.55 7.24 -2.41
C LEU A 55 41.80 6.48 -1.91
N SER A 56 41.71 5.16 -1.69
CA SER A 56 42.87 4.35 -1.30
C SER A 56 43.85 4.12 -2.45
N GLU A 57 43.36 3.98 -3.69
CA GLU A 57 44.19 3.87 -4.88
C GLU A 57 44.89 5.21 -5.21
N GLU A 58 44.20 6.34 -5.03
CA GLU A 58 44.80 7.67 -5.20
C GLU A 58 45.77 8.05 -4.07
N ALA A 59 45.57 7.52 -2.86
CA ALA A 59 46.46 7.74 -1.72
C ALA A 59 47.68 6.82 -1.70
N GLU A 60 47.77 5.85 -2.60
CA GLU A 60 48.89 4.92 -2.67
C GLU A 60 50.19 5.68 -3.03
N GLY A 61 51.01 5.95 -2.00
CA GLY A 61 52.28 6.67 -2.12
C GLY A 61 52.34 8.02 -1.39
N ASP A 62 51.24 8.53 -0.83
CA ASP A 62 51.22 9.74 -0.01
C ASP A 62 50.63 9.48 1.40
N PRO A 63 51.49 9.38 2.45
CA PRO A 63 51.06 9.05 3.81
C PRO A 63 50.18 10.13 4.47
N VAL A 64 50.18 11.36 3.94
CA VAL A 64 49.31 12.44 4.42
C VAL A 64 47.90 12.26 3.86
N LEU A 65 47.79 11.86 2.59
CA LEU A 65 46.50 11.64 1.94
C LEU A 65 45.80 10.40 2.52
N GLU A 66 46.56 9.34 2.81
CA GLU A 66 46.06 8.11 3.43
C GLU A 66 45.42 8.35 4.82
N GLN A 67 45.95 9.30 5.61
CA GLN A 67 45.35 9.70 6.89
C GLN A 67 44.08 10.57 6.73
N LEU A 68 43.91 11.25 5.59
CA LEU A 68 42.80 12.16 5.33
C LEU A 68 41.60 11.47 4.64
N VAL A 69 41.79 10.32 4.00
CA VAL A 69 40.72 9.51 3.36
C VAL A 69 39.45 9.35 4.25
N PRO A 70 39.54 8.93 5.53
CA PRO A 70 38.35 8.78 6.38
C PRO A 70 37.66 10.12 6.73
N TYR A 71 38.39 11.24 6.68
CA TYR A 71 37.83 12.57 6.92
C TYR A 71 37.11 13.12 5.69
N PHE A 72 37.65 12.90 4.49
CA PHE A 72 36.99 13.31 3.24
C PHE A 72 35.74 12.47 2.94
N SER A 73 35.80 11.16 3.19
CA SER A 73 34.63 10.28 2.99
C SER A 73 33.50 10.58 3.99
N SER A 74 33.80 11.03 5.21
CA SER A 74 32.75 11.41 6.18
C SER A 74 32.18 12.81 5.93
N ALA A 75 32.98 13.76 5.45
CA ALA A 75 32.52 15.12 5.16
C ALA A 75 31.71 15.22 3.86
N ALA A 76 32.08 14.47 2.81
CA ALA A 76 31.36 14.47 1.53
C ALA A 76 30.00 13.76 1.59
N TYR A 77 29.85 12.77 2.48
CA TYR A 77 28.65 11.93 2.59
C TYR A 77 27.79 12.20 3.83
N GLY A 78 28.16 13.16 4.69
CA GLY A 78 27.52 13.30 6.01
C GLY A 78 26.13 13.94 6.00
N THR A 79 25.98 15.12 5.41
CA THR A 79 24.76 15.95 5.61
C THR A 79 23.85 15.99 4.39
N THR A 80 24.40 16.19 3.19
CA THR A 80 23.65 16.19 1.93
C THR A 80 23.04 14.82 1.65
N PHE A 81 23.83 13.75 1.79
CA PHE A 81 23.37 12.38 1.56
C PHE A 81 22.31 11.91 2.57
N PHE A 82 22.46 12.24 3.87
CA PHE A 82 21.46 11.90 4.88
C PHE A 82 20.08 12.50 4.54
N VAL A 83 20.09 13.77 4.14
CA VAL A 83 18.87 14.51 3.78
C VAL A 83 18.26 13.99 2.47
N THR A 84 19.07 13.66 1.46
CA THR A 84 18.55 13.19 0.17
C THR A 84 18.09 11.73 0.19
N THR A 85 18.72 10.88 1.00
CA THR A 85 18.60 9.43 0.87
C THR A 85 17.86 8.76 2.04
N LEU A 86 17.94 9.30 3.25
CA LEU A 86 17.35 8.68 4.45
C LEU A 86 16.13 9.42 5.00
N LEU A 87 15.96 10.71 4.68
CA LEU A 87 14.88 11.52 5.23
C LEU A 87 13.48 10.96 4.92
N TYR A 88 13.18 10.65 3.67
CA TYR A 88 11.84 10.20 3.26
C TYR A 88 11.46 8.80 3.75
N PRO A 89 12.36 7.79 3.73
CA PRO A 89 12.09 6.51 4.40
C PRO A 89 11.84 6.67 5.90
N LEU A 90 12.64 7.49 6.60
CA LEU A 90 12.45 7.74 8.03
C LEU A 90 11.13 8.44 8.32
N LEU A 91 10.75 9.42 7.49
CA LEU A 91 9.49 10.13 7.63
C LEU A 91 8.29 9.21 7.31
N SER A 92 8.44 8.28 6.38
CA SER A 92 7.45 7.22 6.14
C SER A 92 7.34 6.29 7.36
N ILE A 93 8.45 5.80 7.92
CA ILE A 93 8.44 4.98 9.15
C ILE A 93 7.74 5.73 10.30
N PHE A 94 8.08 7.00 10.50
CA PHE A 94 7.45 7.85 11.50
C PHE A 94 5.94 7.98 11.27
N LEU A 95 5.51 8.27 10.03
CA LEU A 95 4.11 8.37 9.66
C LEU A 95 3.32 7.09 9.98
N TRP A 96 3.84 5.94 9.56
CA TRP A 96 3.17 4.65 9.76
C TRP A 96 3.18 4.19 11.22
N THR A 97 4.24 4.48 11.99
CA THR A 97 4.28 4.21 13.44
C THR A 97 3.31 5.11 14.21
N CYS A 98 3.22 6.40 13.87
CA CYS A 98 2.22 7.32 14.44
C CYS A 98 0.79 6.89 14.09
N GLY A 99 0.55 6.46 12.84
CA GLY A 99 -0.75 5.92 12.42
C GLY A 99 -1.15 4.66 13.18
N LEU A 100 -0.20 3.73 13.40
CA LEU A 100 -0.40 2.53 14.20
C LEU A 100 -0.72 2.88 15.67
N ALA A 101 0.08 3.75 16.28
CA ALA A 101 -0.13 4.21 17.65
C ALA A 101 -1.51 4.88 17.82
N GLY A 102 -1.88 5.78 16.90
CA GLY A 102 -3.19 6.42 16.87
C GLY A 102 -4.33 5.42 16.75
N THR A 103 -4.19 4.43 15.87
CA THR A 103 -5.18 3.35 15.70
C THR A 103 -5.35 2.54 16.99
N ILE A 104 -4.26 2.17 17.66
CA ILE A 104 -4.30 1.44 18.95
C ILE A 104 -5.01 2.28 20.02
N ILE A 105 -4.72 3.58 20.10
CA ILE A 105 -5.35 4.50 21.06
C ILE A 105 -6.86 4.60 20.81
N ILE A 106 -7.29 4.77 19.56
CA ILE A 106 -8.70 4.86 19.18
C ILE A 106 -9.44 3.58 19.60
N TYR A 107 -8.86 2.40 19.32
CA TYR A 107 -9.45 1.12 19.72
C TYR A 107 -9.47 0.91 21.24
N ARG A 108 -8.49 1.44 21.99
CA ARG A 108 -8.45 1.31 23.45
C ARG A 108 -9.41 2.25 24.17
N ARG A 109 -9.62 3.46 23.66
CA ARG A 109 -10.50 4.46 24.29
C ARG A 109 -11.99 4.27 23.99
N ASN A 110 -12.38 3.18 23.31
CA ASN A 110 -13.75 2.96 22.84
C ASN A 110 -14.33 4.17 22.08
N CYS A 111 -13.46 4.92 21.39
CA CYS A 111 -13.87 5.95 20.46
C CYS A 111 -14.63 5.32 19.28
N ARG A 112 -15.40 6.11 18.53
CA ARG A 112 -16.10 5.61 17.33
C ARG A 112 -15.08 4.99 16.37
N ALA A 113 -15.23 3.71 16.08
CA ALA A 113 -14.24 2.94 15.33
C ALA A 113 -14.05 3.47 13.90
N GLN A 114 -15.04 4.19 13.34
CA GLN A 114 -14.93 4.89 12.06
C GLN A 114 -13.73 5.85 11.98
N TRP A 115 -13.28 6.44 13.10
CA TRP A 115 -12.11 7.31 13.11
C TRP A 115 -10.83 6.59 12.70
N VAL A 116 -10.76 5.27 12.85
CA VAL A 116 -9.64 4.47 12.37
C VAL A 116 -9.57 4.50 10.85
N LEU A 117 -10.72 4.46 10.16
CA LEU A 117 -10.76 4.51 8.69
C LEU A 117 -10.33 5.88 8.17
N VAL A 118 -10.75 6.95 8.84
CA VAL A 118 -10.33 8.34 8.52
C VAL A 118 -8.83 8.52 8.76
N LEU A 119 -8.31 8.03 9.88
CA LEU A 119 -6.88 8.08 10.17
C LEU A 119 -6.08 7.31 9.12
N LEU A 120 -6.55 6.14 8.71
CA LEU A 120 -5.89 5.32 7.72
C LEU A 120 -5.87 5.99 6.34
N GLU A 121 -6.99 6.58 5.92
CA GLU A 121 -7.05 7.41 4.71
C GLU A 121 -6.04 8.56 4.76
N ALA A 122 -5.99 9.30 5.88
CA ALA A 122 -5.04 10.39 6.07
C ALA A 122 -3.58 9.90 5.99
N VAL A 123 -3.25 8.76 6.61
CA VAL A 123 -1.91 8.16 6.53
C VAL A 123 -1.53 7.82 5.10
N PHE A 124 -2.43 7.21 4.32
CA PHE A 124 -2.18 6.92 2.91
C PHE A 124 -1.99 8.20 2.07
N LEU A 125 -2.83 9.22 2.27
CA LEU A 125 -2.71 10.49 1.53
C LEU A 125 -1.42 11.23 1.87
N VAL A 126 -1.01 11.26 3.14
CA VAL A 126 0.29 11.82 3.52
C VAL A 126 1.41 10.98 2.92
N GLN A 127 1.30 9.65 2.91
CA GLN A 127 2.30 8.79 2.25
C GLN A 127 2.45 9.11 0.76
N VAL A 128 1.36 9.44 0.05
CA VAL A 128 1.44 9.89 -1.36
C VAL A 128 2.30 11.15 -1.47
N VAL A 129 2.14 12.12 -0.57
CA VAL A 129 2.95 13.35 -0.55
C VAL A 129 4.42 13.03 -0.27
N VAL A 130 4.70 12.23 0.76
CA VAL A 130 6.08 11.84 1.13
C VAL A 130 6.78 11.15 -0.04
N THR A 131 6.08 10.23 -0.67
CA THR A 131 6.56 9.50 -1.84
C THR A 131 6.75 10.41 -3.05
N GLY A 132 5.84 11.36 -3.26
CA GLY A 132 5.97 12.35 -4.33
C GLY A 132 7.20 13.24 -4.15
N CYS A 133 7.47 13.69 -2.91
CA CYS A 133 8.67 14.45 -2.59
C CYS A 133 9.94 13.62 -2.78
N ASP A 134 9.93 12.36 -2.34
CA ASP A 134 11.04 11.41 -2.50
C ASP A 134 11.35 11.20 -3.98
N LEU A 135 10.32 10.88 -4.77
CA LEU A 135 10.44 10.73 -6.22
C LEU A 135 10.97 12.01 -6.87
N ALA A 136 10.52 13.19 -6.43
CA ALA A 136 10.93 14.48 -6.97
C ALA A 136 12.41 14.82 -6.69
N SER A 137 13.00 14.30 -5.61
CA SER A 137 14.46 14.41 -5.39
C SER A 137 15.27 13.61 -6.40
N TYR A 138 14.69 12.55 -6.94
CA TYR A 138 15.40 11.59 -7.79
C TYR A 138 15.09 11.69 -9.29
N THR A 139 13.93 12.23 -9.67
CA THR A 139 13.48 12.29 -11.08
C THR A 139 14.15 13.36 -11.93
N ASN A 140 15.20 14.03 -11.44
CA ASN A 140 15.97 14.91 -12.30
C ASN A 140 16.53 14.08 -13.47
N ALA A 141 16.28 14.51 -14.71
CA ALA A 141 16.72 13.87 -15.95
C ALA A 141 18.25 13.95 -16.19
N THR A 142 19.03 13.97 -15.11
CA THR A 142 20.48 13.89 -15.16
C THR A 142 20.89 12.41 -15.25
N PRO A 143 21.80 12.04 -16.17
CA PRO A 143 22.30 10.67 -16.36
C PRO A 143 22.84 10.00 -15.09
N GLU A 144 23.19 10.81 -14.09
CA GLU A 144 23.83 10.39 -12.83
C GLU A 144 22.82 10.16 -11.68
N SER A 145 21.51 10.23 -11.93
CA SER A 145 20.55 9.90 -10.87
C SER A 145 20.75 8.44 -10.42
N GLY A 146 20.84 8.20 -9.11
CA GLY A 146 21.12 6.86 -8.55
C GLY A 146 20.07 5.77 -8.91
N TRP A 147 18.97 6.15 -9.54
CA TRP A 147 17.99 5.22 -10.11
C TRP A 147 18.48 4.63 -11.43
N GLN A 148 19.13 5.44 -12.27
CA GLN A 148 19.61 5.03 -13.58
C GLN A 148 20.69 3.94 -13.47
N SER A 149 21.52 3.98 -12.43
CA SER A 149 22.51 2.94 -12.16
C SER A 149 21.88 1.61 -11.73
N ASN A 150 20.72 1.62 -11.06
CA ASN A 150 20.09 0.40 -10.53
C ASN A 150 19.06 -0.22 -11.48
N PHE A 151 18.39 0.60 -12.31
CA PHE A 151 17.26 0.16 -13.15
C PHE A 151 17.36 0.61 -14.61
N GLY A 152 18.53 1.08 -15.04
CA GLY A 152 18.77 1.58 -16.39
C GLY A 152 17.89 2.79 -16.71
N SER A 153 17.42 2.91 -17.94
CA SER A 153 16.62 4.07 -18.37
C SER A 153 15.12 3.97 -18.11
N ALA A 154 14.64 2.82 -17.61
CA ALA A 154 13.28 2.68 -17.08
C ALA A 154 13.16 3.13 -15.61
N SER A 155 14.23 3.74 -15.08
CA SER A 155 14.54 3.58 -13.67
C SER A 155 13.58 4.22 -12.70
N TRP A 156 13.03 5.38 -13.04
CA TRP A 156 12.10 6.05 -12.14
C TRP A 156 10.73 5.34 -12.09
N VAL A 157 10.24 4.81 -13.22
CA VAL A 157 8.96 4.08 -13.27
C VAL A 157 9.10 2.71 -12.60
N ALA A 158 10.19 1.99 -12.89
CA ALA A 158 10.53 0.77 -12.16
C ALA A 158 10.66 1.05 -10.67
N GLY A 159 11.26 2.20 -10.32
CA GLY A 159 11.39 2.66 -8.95
C GLY A 159 10.07 2.85 -8.23
N ILE A 160 9.09 3.47 -8.89
CA ILE A 160 7.73 3.56 -8.35
C ILE A 160 7.19 2.16 -8.09
N GLY A 161 7.26 1.26 -9.08
CA GLY A 161 6.68 -0.09 -8.99
C GLY A 161 7.28 -0.94 -7.87
N PHE A 162 8.60 -0.90 -7.68
CA PHE A 162 9.28 -1.76 -6.72
C PHE A 162 9.45 -1.14 -5.33
N TYR A 163 9.56 0.19 -5.19
CA TYR A 163 9.91 0.82 -3.91
C TYR A 163 8.75 1.53 -3.24
N HIS A 164 7.89 2.14 -4.04
CA HIS A 164 6.86 3.05 -3.53
C HIS A 164 5.47 2.43 -3.58
N PHE A 165 5.17 1.74 -4.68
CA PHE A 165 3.87 1.13 -4.93
C PHE A 165 3.51 -0.04 -3.99
N PRO A 166 4.46 -0.86 -3.46
CA PRO A 166 4.10 -1.98 -2.58
C PRO A 166 3.28 -1.60 -1.35
N VAL A 167 3.48 -0.40 -0.80
CA VAL A 167 2.67 0.09 0.33
C VAL A 167 1.20 0.25 -0.06
N PHE A 168 0.90 0.59 -1.31
CA PHE A 168 -0.47 0.73 -1.82
C PHE A 168 -1.14 -0.61 -2.11
N LEU A 169 -0.38 -1.71 -2.29
CA LEU A 169 -0.95 -3.06 -2.40
C LEU A 169 -1.72 -3.45 -1.13
N LEU A 170 -1.41 -2.83 0.01
CA LEU A 170 -2.14 -3.05 1.26
C LEU A 170 -3.61 -2.65 1.17
N LEU A 171 -3.99 -1.79 0.22
CA LEU A 171 -5.38 -1.41 -0.05
C LEU A 171 -6.24 -2.61 -0.48
N PHE A 172 -5.65 -3.72 -0.96
CA PHE A 172 -6.39 -4.98 -1.16
C PHE A 172 -6.92 -5.58 0.13
N TYR A 173 -6.18 -5.43 1.23
CA TYR A 173 -6.45 -6.10 2.50
C TYR A 173 -7.20 -5.21 3.49
N VAL A 174 -7.03 -3.90 3.35
CA VAL A 174 -7.61 -2.89 4.23
C VAL A 174 -9.10 -2.69 3.92
N PRO A 175 -9.98 -2.64 4.93
CA PRO A 175 -11.44 -2.48 4.78
C PRO A 175 -11.86 -1.02 4.52
N LEU A 176 -11.19 -0.31 3.61
CA LEU A 176 -11.59 1.04 3.23
C LEU A 176 -12.80 0.99 2.31
N GLN A 177 -13.62 2.06 2.33
CA GLN A 177 -14.70 2.17 1.38
C GLN A 177 -14.14 2.30 -0.05
N PHE A 178 -14.93 1.88 -1.03
CA PHE A 178 -14.58 1.99 -2.45
C PHE A 178 -14.17 3.42 -2.83
N LEU A 179 -14.95 4.42 -2.43
CA LEU A 179 -14.70 5.81 -2.78
C LEU A 179 -13.35 6.30 -2.21
N GLN A 180 -13.07 5.99 -0.94
CA GLN A 180 -11.80 6.34 -0.29
C GLN A 180 -10.62 5.65 -0.98
N THR A 181 -10.74 4.35 -1.25
CA THR A 181 -9.69 3.57 -1.95
C THR A 181 -9.42 4.15 -3.34
N SER A 182 -10.48 4.44 -4.09
CA SER A 182 -10.37 5.03 -5.43
C SER A 182 -9.72 6.41 -5.40
N PHE A 183 -10.04 7.23 -4.40
CA PHE A 183 -9.47 8.56 -4.23
C PHE A 183 -7.98 8.50 -3.90
N ILE A 184 -7.59 7.65 -2.94
CA ILE A 184 -6.17 7.45 -2.57
C ILE A 184 -5.37 6.99 -3.78
N LEU A 185 -5.86 5.99 -4.53
CA LEU A 185 -5.16 5.48 -5.71
C LEU A 185 -5.09 6.48 -6.85
N PHE A 186 -6.18 7.22 -7.08
CA PHE A 186 -6.19 8.29 -8.07
C PHE A 186 -5.12 9.35 -7.74
N MET A 187 -5.06 9.78 -6.47
CA MET A 187 -4.05 10.76 -6.03
C MET A 187 -2.62 10.18 -6.12
N ALA A 188 -2.43 8.91 -5.77
CA ALA A 188 -1.14 8.23 -5.89
C ALA A 188 -0.66 8.18 -7.35
N MET A 189 -1.51 7.73 -8.26
CA MET A 189 -1.18 7.68 -9.69
C MET A 189 -0.96 9.08 -10.28
N LEU A 190 -1.81 10.05 -9.91
CA LEU A 190 -1.67 11.42 -10.37
C LEU A 190 -0.35 12.03 -9.92
N VAL A 191 0.03 11.87 -8.66
CA VAL A 191 1.31 12.42 -8.15
C VAL A 191 2.50 11.71 -8.76
N MET A 192 2.52 10.37 -8.74
CA MET A 192 3.70 9.58 -9.10
C MET A 192 3.91 9.43 -10.60
N LEU A 193 2.85 9.32 -11.40
CA LEU A 193 2.97 9.13 -12.85
C LEU A 193 2.80 10.43 -13.63
N VAL A 194 2.04 11.40 -13.12
CA VAL A 194 1.71 12.61 -13.88
C VAL A 194 2.46 13.82 -13.34
N ILE A 195 2.15 14.28 -12.12
CA ILE A 195 2.64 15.56 -11.60
C ILE A 195 4.16 15.58 -11.45
N VAL A 196 4.73 14.64 -10.69
CA VAL A 196 6.18 14.66 -10.41
C VAL A 196 7.00 14.49 -11.70
N PRO A 197 6.71 13.50 -12.56
CA PRO A 197 7.47 13.34 -13.80
C PRO A 197 7.31 14.50 -14.78
N LEU A 198 6.16 15.19 -14.80
CA LEU A 198 5.99 16.40 -15.61
C LEU A 198 6.84 17.56 -15.08
N VAL A 199 6.84 17.79 -13.77
CA VAL A 199 7.61 18.90 -13.15
C VAL A 199 9.12 18.65 -13.24
N LYS A 200 9.54 17.39 -13.20
CA LYS A 200 10.95 16.99 -13.20
C LYS A 200 11.50 16.55 -14.55
N ASN A 201 10.70 16.69 -15.62
CA ASN A 201 11.07 16.24 -16.97
C ASN A 201 11.40 14.74 -17.05
N GLY A 202 10.83 13.91 -16.16
CA GLY A 202 11.05 12.46 -16.15
C GLY A 202 10.58 11.77 -17.43
N TRP A 203 9.59 12.35 -18.12
CA TRP A 203 9.11 11.83 -19.41
C TRP A 203 10.06 12.11 -20.58
N VAL A 204 10.99 13.07 -20.46
CA VAL A 204 11.94 13.43 -21.53
C VAL A 204 12.89 12.28 -21.85
N ILE A 205 13.17 11.40 -20.87
CA ILE A 205 13.99 10.20 -21.04
C ILE A 205 13.39 9.25 -22.10
N TYR A 206 12.09 9.31 -22.34
CA TYR A 206 11.39 8.47 -23.32
C TYR A 206 11.27 9.07 -24.72
N SER A 207 11.84 10.26 -24.93
CA SER A 207 11.93 10.83 -26.27
C SER A 207 12.81 9.95 -27.17
N PRO A 208 12.45 9.76 -28.45
CA PRO A 208 13.24 8.98 -29.39
C PRO A 208 14.71 9.39 -29.42
N GLU A 209 14.99 10.69 -29.30
CA GLU A 209 16.33 11.25 -29.31
C GLU A 209 17.15 10.80 -28.10
N ARG A 210 16.57 10.85 -26.90
CA ARG A 210 17.25 10.38 -25.67
C ARG A 210 17.44 8.87 -25.65
N ILE A 211 16.48 8.13 -26.17
CA ILE A 211 16.59 6.68 -26.31
C ILE A 211 17.73 6.34 -27.26
N LYS A 212 17.85 7.04 -28.39
CA LYS A 212 18.95 6.87 -29.34
C LYS A 212 20.31 7.17 -28.71
N GLU A 213 20.42 8.26 -27.95
CA GLU A 213 21.62 8.58 -27.17
C GLU A 213 21.99 7.47 -26.18
N GLN A 214 21.01 6.90 -25.49
CA GLN A 214 21.24 5.81 -24.53
C GLN A 214 21.63 4.50 -25.19
N LEU A 215 21.00 4.15 -26.32
CA LEU A 215 21.35 2.97 -27.11
C LEU A 215 22.80 3.06 -27.61
N LEU A 216 23.28 4.27 -27.96
CA LEU A 216 24.68 4.48 -28.35
C LEU A 216 25.65 4.12 -27.21
N VAL A 217 25.31 4.50 -25.98
CA VAL A 217 26.13 4.21 -24.79
C VAL A 217 26.04 2.72 -24.41
N TRP A 218 24.84 2.14 -24.45
CA TRP A 218 24.65 0.73 -24.08
C TRP A 218 25.36 -0.23 -25.01
N TYR A 219 25.35 0.07 -26.31
CA TYR A 219 26.02 -0.73 -27.33
C TYR A 219 27.40 -0.22 -27.70
N GLU A 220 28.00 0.66 -26.87
CA GLU A 220 29.36 1.18 -27.11
C GLU A 220 30.41 0.06 -27.15
N ASN A 221 30.17 -1.03 -26.40
CA ASN A 221 31.07 -2.18 -26.30
C ASN A 221 30.65 -3.42 -27.09
N ASP A 222 29.45 -3.43 -27.71
CA ASP A 222 28.90 -4.61 -28.38
C ASP A 222 28.64 -4.34 -29.88
N ASP A 223 29.60 -4.76 -30.70
CA ASP A 223 29.73 -4.39 -32.10
C ASP A 223 28.63 -5.00 -33.00
N TYR A 224 27.92 -6.01 -32.51
CA TYR A 224 26.82 -6.69 -33.21
C TYR A 224 25.49 -5.96 -33.05
N ASP A 225 25.10 -5.65 -31.81
CA ASP A 225 23.83 -4.96 -31.53
C ASP A 225 23.85 -3.49 -31.99
N LYS A 226 25.03 -2.87 -31.99
CA LYS A 226 25.25 -1.56 -32.59
C LYS A 226 25.06 -1.55 -34.11
N ARG A 227 25.18 -2.68 -34.81
CA ARG A 227 24.88 -2.72 -36.26
C ARG A 227 23.40 -2.88 -36.53
N ILE A 228 22.68 -3.59 -35.68
CA ILE A 228 21.25 -3.85 -35.86
C ILE A 228 20.44 -2.61 -35.51
N CYS A 229 20.68 -1.98 -34.36
CA CYS A 229 19.86 -0.84 -33.94
C CYS A 229 20.21 0.50 -34.60
N PHE A 230 21.32 0.57 -35.35
CA PHE A 230 21.71 1.76 -36.12
C PHE A 230 21.61 1.55 -37.64
N ASP A 231 21.11 0.39 -38.08
CA ASP A 231 20.64 0.21 -39.45
C ASP A 231 19.32 1.00 -39.62
N PRO A 232 19.22 1.90 -40.62
CA PRO A 232 18.00 2.68 -40.87
C PRO A 232 16.72 1.83 -41.02
N ASN A 233 16.86 0.56 -41.41
CA ASN A 233 15.72 -0.35 -41.57
C ASN A 233 15.18 -0.90 -40.24
N PHE A 234 15.98 -0.84 -39.17
CA PHE A 234 15.67 -1.43 -37.86
C PHE A 234 15.71 -0.42 -36.70
N GLU A 235 16.17 0.81 -36.94
CA GLU A 235 16.23 1.90 -35.95
C GLU A 235 14.86 2.12 -35.26
N ASP A 236 13.79 2.25 -36.04
CA ASP A 236 12.43 2.44 -35.52
C ASP A 236 11.96 1.26 -34.66
N LEU A 237 12.37 0.03 -35.02
CA LEU A 237 12.03 -1.18 -34.27
C LEU A 237 12.72 -1.19 -32.90
N CYS A 238 14.01 -0.81 -32.84
CA CYS A 238 14.77 -0.72 -31.60
C CYS A 238 14.25 0.39 -30.68
N ILE A 239 13.96 1.58 -31.23
CA ILE A 239 13.37 2.68 -30.47
C ILE A 239 11.99 2.26 -29.93
N GLY A 240 11.15 1.64 -30.77
CA GLY A 240 9.83 1.15 -30.35
C GLY A 240 9.91 0.08 -29.26
N ALA A 241 10.84 -0.87 -29.36
CA ALA A 241 11.05 -1.90 -28.34
C ALA A 241 11.52 -1.30 -27.00
N ALA A 242 12.44 -0.32 -27.04
CA ALA A 242 12.88 0.41 -25.85
C ALA A 242 11.72 1.18 -25.21
N GLN A 243 10.95 1.93 -26.01
CA GLN A 243 9.74 2.63 -25.55
C GLN A 243 8.73 1.69 -24.89
N TRP A 244 8.54 0.49 -25.45
CA TRP A 244 7.66 -0.51 -24.86
C TRP A 244 8.18 -1.02 -23.52
N ASN A 245 9.48 -1.32 -23.41
CA ASN A 245 10.10 -1.73 -22.14
C ASN A 245 9.95 -0.66 -21.05
N TYR A 246 9.93 0.62 -21.43
CA TYR A 246 9.66 1.71 -20.50
C TYR A 246 8.17 1.88 -20.14
N ALA A 247 7.27 1.69 -21.10
CA ALA A 247 5.83 1.80 -20.89
C ALA A 247 5.29 0.62 -20.06
N PHE A 248 5.93 -0.55 -20.13
CA PHE A 248 5.47 -1.78 -19.48
C PHE A 248 5.34 -1.66 -17.95
N PRO A 249 6.33 -1.17 -17.19
CA PRO A 249 6.18 -0.94 -15.75
C PRO A 249 5.05 0.03 -15.40
N ALA A 250 4.88 1.12 -16.16
CA ALA A 250 3.80 2.09 -15.95
C ALA A 250 2.42 1.44 -16.18
N SER A 251 2.27 0.70 -17.28
CA SER A 251 1.04 -0.04 -17.59
C SER A 251 0.71 -1.08 -16.51
N THR A 252 1.72 -1.75 -15.95
CA THR A 252 1.56 -2.72 -14.86
C THR A 252 1.06 -2.06 -13.58
N ILE A 253 1.64 -0.91 -13.20
CA ILE A 253 1.18 -0.14 -12.03
C ILE A 253 -0.29 0.30 -12.20
N ILE A 254 -0.65 0.81 -13.38
CA ILE A 254 -2.02 1.23 -13.69
C ILE A 254 -2.98 0.03 -13.61
N PHE A 255 -2.61 -1.10 -14.21
CA PHE A 255 -3.40 -2.32 -14.19
C PHE A 255 -3.63 -2.83 -12.77
N ILE A 256 -2.58 -2.89 -11.94
CA ILE A 256 -2.71 -3.28 -10.53
C ILE A 256 -3.60 -2.28 -9.79
N GLY A 257 -3.45 -0.97 -10.05
CA GLY A 257 -4.32 0.06 -9.49
C GLY A 257 -5.80 -0.16 -9.80
N ILE A 258 -6.13 -0.46 -11.06
CA ILE A 258 -7.50 -0.80 -11.48
C ILE A 258 -8.00 -2.06 -10.75
N MET A 259 -7.15 -3.08 -10.60
CA MET A 259 -7.50 -4.30 -9.86
C MET A 259 -7.80 -4.01 -8.39
N ILE A 260 -7.06 -3.12 -7.72
CA ILE A 260 -7.35 -2.71 -6.34
C ILE A 260 -8.72 -2.03 -6.27
N VAL A 261 -9.00 -1.11 -7.18
CA VAL A 261 -10.30 -0.40 -7.24
C VAL A 261 -11.45 -1.39 -7.44
N PHE A 262 -11.29 -2.36 -8.34
CA PHE A 262 -12.28 -3.39 -8.61
C PHE A 262 -12.49 -4.33 -7.41
N ALA A 263 -11.41 -4.76 -6.77
CA ALA A 263 -11.47 -5.59 -5.55
C ALA A 263 -12.16 -4.83 -4.40
N SER A 264 -11.84 -3.54 -4.23
CA SER A 264 -12.47 -2.67 -3.24
C SER A 264 -13.96 -2.48 -3.51
N PHE A 265 -14.35 -2.26 -4.77
CA PHE A 265 -15.76 -2.19 -5.18
C PHE A 265 -16.51 -3.47 -4.84
N SER A 266 -15.99 -4.62 -5.26
CA SER A 266 -16.58 -5.93 -5.02
C SER A 266 -16.73 -6.25 -3.53
N SER A 267 -15.69 -5.94 -2.75
CA SER A 267 -15.68 -6.11 -1.29
C SER A 267 -16.71 -5.20 -0.61
N SER A 268 -16.82 -3.94 -1.04
CA SER A 268 -17.75 -2.96 -0.49
C SER A 268 -19.21 -3.37 -0.73
N VAL A 269 -19.56 -3.73 -1.97
CA VAL A 269 -20.91 -4.20 -2.34
C VAL A 269 -21.28 -5.45 -1.54
N THR A 270 -20.38 -6.43 -1.49
CA THR A 270 -20.61 -7.70 -0.77
C THR A 270 -20.78 -7.46 0.73
N SER A 271 -19.92 -6.64 1.32
CA SER A 271 -19.98 -6.31 2.75
C SER A 271 -21.26 -5.56 3.12
N ARG A 272 -21.71 -4.62 2.27
CA ARG A 272 -22.97 -3.89 2.47
C ARG A 272 -24.17 -4.82 2.35
N ARG A 273 -24.20 -5.69 1.33
CA ARG A 273 -25.27 -6.69 1.16
C ARG A 273 -25.35 -7.63 2.36
N ASN A 274 -24.22 -8.14 2.83
CA ASN A 274 -24.15 -9.00 4.01
C ASN A 274 -24.63 -8.31 5.29
N TYR A 275 -24.32 -7.02 5.46
CA TYR A 275 -24.82 -6.24 6.59
C TYR A 275 -26.35 -6.10 6.55
N ILE A 276 -26.91 -5.74 5.39
CA ILE A 276 -28.37 -5.60 5.21
C ILE A 276 -29.07 -6.93 5.45
N THR A 277 -28.60 -8.02 4.83
CA THR A 277 -29.19 -9.36 5.01
C THR A 277 -29.18 -9.79 6.47
N ARG A 278 -28.06 -9.63 7.19
CA ARG A 278 -27.98 -9.95 8.62
C ARG A 278 -28.95 -9.13 9.46
N ARG A 279 -29.17 -7.87 9.10
CA ARG A 279 -30.13 -7.00 9.80
C ARG A 279 -31.57 -7.42 9.51
N LEU A 280 -31.89 -7.71 8.26
CA LEU A 280 -33.21 -8.17 7.83
C LEU A 280 -33.57 -9.49 8.49
N VAL A 281 -32.64 -10.46 8.55
CA VAL A 281 -32.83 -11.73 9.27
C VAL A 281 -33.09 -11.50 10.75
N LYS A 282 -32.35 -10.59 11.41
CA LYS A 282 -32.60 -10.25 12.83
C LYS A 282 -33.99 -9.66 13.05
N VAL A 283 -34.45 -8.76 12.17
CA VAL A 283 -35.79 -8.17 12.27
C VAL A 283 -36.86 -9.23 12.03
N LEU A 284 -36.71 -10.10 11.02
CA LEU A 284 -37.64 -11.20 10.77
C LEU A 284 -37.69 -12.19 11.94
N MET A 285 -36.56 -12.53 12.56
CA MET A 285 -36.52 -13.37 13.75
C MET A 285 -37.21 -12.71 14.95
N GLN A 286 -37.03 -11.40 15.15
CA GLN A 286 -37.73 -10.66 16.20
C GLN A 286 -39.24 -10.60 15.94
N GLN A 287 -39.65 -10.40 14.69
CA GLN A 287 -41.06 -10.39 14.30
C GLN A 287 -41.69 -11.78 14.48
N GLN A 288 -41.05 -12.85 14.01
CA GLN A 288 -41.52 -14.23 14.24
C GLN A 288 -41.62 -14.56 15.73
N LYS A 289 -40.68 -14.07 16.54
CA LYS A 289 -40.75 -14.23 17.99
C LYS A 289 -41.98 -13.53 18.57
N LYS A 290 -42.22 -12.28 18.17
CA LYS A 290 -43.38 -11.51 18.61
C LYS A 290 -44.70 -12.14 18.14
N ASP A 291 -44.78 -12.56 16.88
CA ASP A 291 -45.97 -13.21 16.33
C ASP A 291 -46.26 -14.55 17.05
N ARG A 292 -45.22 -15.30 17.43
CA ARG A 292 -45.36 -16.50 18.29
C ARG A 292 -45.85 -16.14 19.70
N GLU A 293 -45.27 -15.11 20.32
CA GLU A 293 -45.67 -14.62 21.65
C GLU A 293 -47.14 -14.18 21.64
N ASP A 294 -47.55 -13.39 20.64
CA ASP A 294 -48.92 -12.92 20.46
C ASP A 294 -49.89 -14.08 20.19
N LEU A 295 -49.49 -15.07 19.37
CA LEU A 295 -50.29 -16.27 19.12
C LEU A 295 -50.52 -17.07 20.42
N ILE A 296 -49.47 -17.30 21.22
CA ILE A 296 -49.58 -18.01 22.51
C ILE A 296 -50.51 -17.24 23.46
N LEU A 297 -50.38 -15.91 23.53
CA LEU A 297 -51.23 -15.05 24.36
C LEU A 297 -52.70 -15.01 23.90
N SER A 298 -52.97 -15.29 22.62
CA SER A 298 -54.33 -15.35 22.08
C SER A 298 -55.04 -16.69 22.33
N ILE A 299 -54.28 -17.79 22.45
CA ILE A 299 -54.82 -19.15 22.63
C ILE A 299 -54.96 -19.50 24.11
N PHE A 300 -53.99 -19.09 24.94
CA PHE A 300 -53.93 -19.47 26.35
C PHE A 300 -54.28 -18.30 27.28
N PRO A 301 -54.91 -18.57 28.45
CA PRO A 301 -55.08 -17.57 29.50
C PRO A 301 -53.73 -16.95 29.91
N LYS A 302 -53.72 -15.64 30.17
CA LYS A 302 -52.49 -14.84 30.38
C LYS A 302 -51.51 -15.42 31.41
N THR A 303 -52.01 -16.10 32.45
CA THR A 303 -51.20 -16.76 33.48
C THR A 303 -50.45 -17.98 32.96
N VAL A 304 -51.09 -18.80 32.12
CA VAL A 304 -50.48 -19.99 31.50
C VAL A 304 -49.53 -19.60 30.37
N ALA A 305 -49.92 -18.60 29.56
CA ALA A 305 -49.09 -18.07 28.48
C ALA A 305 -47.75 -17.50 28.98
N LYS A 306 -47.77 -16.70 30.07
CA LYS A 306 -46.54 -16.18 30.70
C LYS A 306 -45.60 -17.29 31.14
N HIS A 307 -46.14 -18.33 31.78
CA HIS A 307 -45.35 -19.44 32.30
C HIS A 307 -44.71 -20.28 31.17
N MET A 308 -45.40 -20.42 30.03
CA MET A 308 -44.87 -21.08 28.83
C MET A 308 -43.77 -20.24 28.15
N LEU A 309 -43.98 -18.92 28.06
CA LEU A 309 -42.99 -18.01 27.48
C LEU A 309 -41.72 -17.95 28.33
N GLU A 310 -41.85 -17.83 29.65
CA GLU A 310 -40.71 -17.83 30.59
C GLU A 310 -39.90 -19.12 30.48
N LYS A 311 -40.59 -20.27 30.44
CA LYS A 311 -39.95 -21.58 30.26
C LYS A 311 -39.22 -21.66 28.91
N GLN A 312 -39.83 -21.21 27.82
CA GLN A 312 -39.17 -21.15 26.51
C GLN A 312 -37.95 -20.24 26.53
N THR A 313 -38.01 -19.04 27.13
CA THR A 313 -36.81 -18.18 27.23
C THR A 313 -35.70 -18.82 28.05
N SER A 314 -36.03 -19.57 29.11
CA SER A 314 -35.04 -20.29 29.91
C SER A 314 -34.38 -21.44 29.13
N GLU A 315 -35.15 -22.20 28.35
CA GLU A 315 -34.62 -23.27 27.49
C GLU A 315 -33.82 -22.71 26.30
N THR A 316 -34.31 -21.64 25.67
CA THR A 316 -33.62 -20.99 24.55
C THR A 316 -32.34 -20.28 25.00
N ALA A 317 -32.26 -19.77 26.24
CA ALA A 317 -31.03 -19.21 26.79
C ALA A 317 -29.92 -20.26 26.96
N VAL A 318 -30.27 -21.50 27.30
CA VAL A 318 -29.34 -22.62 27.39
C VAL A 318 -28.89 -23.08 26.00
N ASP A 319 -29.80 -23.10 25.02
CA ASP A 319 -29.53 -23.56 23.64
C ASP A 319 -28.85 -22.49 22.75
N SER A 320 -29.06 -21.20 23.05
CA SER A 320 -28.36 -20.10 22.36
C SER A 320 -26.87 -20.05 22.70
N THR A 321 -26.46 -20.49 23.89
CA THR A 321 -25.05 -20.75 24.23
C THR A 321 -24.43 -21.90 23.44
N ARG A 322 -25.22 -22.93 23.07
CA ARG A 322 -24.77 -24.04 22.21
C ARG A 322 -24.68 -23.63 20.75
N THR A 323 -25.72 -22.99 20.22
CA THR A 323 -25.74 -22.54 18.81
C THR A 323 -24.75 -21.42 18.50
N LEU A 324 -24.43 -20.51 19.43
CA LEU A 324 -23.31 -19.56 19.23
C LEU A 324 -21.95 -20.27 19.18
N ARG A 325 -21.79 -21.38 19.92
CA ARG A 325 -20.58 -22.21 19.89
C ARG A 325 -20.48 -22.99 18.57
N ASP A 326 -21.61 -23.51 18.08
CA ASP A 326 -21.68 -24.24 16.80
C ASP A 326 -21.56 -23.32 15.58
N ILE A 327 -22.14 -22.11 15.62
CA ILE A 327 -21.98 -21.10 14.55
C ILE A 327 -20.53 -20.59 14.52
N ASN A 328 -19.88 -20.43 15.67
CA ASN A 328 -18.44 -20.13 15.71
C ASN A 328 -17.60 -21.31 15.22
N ALA A 329 -17.93 -22.55 15.57
CA ALA A 329 -17.25 -23.75 15.07
C ALA A 329 -17.41 -23.93 13.55
N GLN A 330 -18.61 -23.66 13.00
CA GLN A 330 -18.88 -23.66 11.55
C GLN A 330 -18.17 -22.53 10.81
N ASN A 331 -18.07 -21.33 11.40
CA ASN A 331 -17.28 -20.25 10.81
C ASN A 331 -15.77 -20.54 10.82
N TYR A 332 -15.27 -21.25 11.85
CA TYR A 332 -13.89 -21.72 11.90
C TYR A 332 -13.60 -22.84 10.88
N THR A 333 -14.56 -23.72 10.59
CA THR A 333 -14.41 -24.79 9.57
C THR A 333 -14.60 -24.26 8.15
N ALA A 334 -15.51 -23.33 7.92
CA ALA A 334 -15.66 -22.66 6.63
C ALA A 334 -14.43 -21.79 6.29
N ALA A 335 -13.84 -21.10 7.26
CA ALA A 335 -12.59 -20.37 7.07
C ALA A 335 -11.38 -21.28 6.77
N ARG A 336 -11.41 -22.54 7.24
CA ARG A 336 -10.35 -23.54 7.02
C ARG A 336 -10.51 -24.33 5.72
N MET A 337 -11.69 -24.31 5.10
CA MET A 337 -11.94 -24.88 3.76
C MET A 337 -11.69 -23.87 2.62
N HIS A 338 -11.52 -22.59 2.95
CA HIS A 338 -11.20 -21.51 2.01
C HIS A 338 -9.75 -20.99 2.14
N GLN A 339 -8.93 -21.64 2.98
CA GLN A 339 -7.47 -21.62 2.91
C GLN A 339 -7.02 -22.92 2.23
#